data_AF-A0A976KX25-F1
#
_entry.id   AF-A0A976KX25-F1
#
_cell.length_a   1.000
_cell.length_b   1.000
_cell.length_c   1.000
_cell.angle_alpha   90.00
_cell.angle_beta   90.00
_cell.angle_gamma   90.00
#
_symmetry.space_group_name_H-M   'P 1'
#
loop_
_entity.id
_entity.type
_entity.pdbx_description
1 polymer ?
#
loop_
_entity_poly.entity_id
_entity_poly.type
_entity_poly.pdbx_seq_one_letter_code
_entity_poly.pdbx_strand_id
1 'polypeptide(L)' 'MPSRSRLRVNGLSMVRQSALADIGIAQLPAFAVADDLERGDLVSLLDSHATEVGESTWCTLARGCWRPW' A
#
# COMPACT_ATOMS: atom_id res chain seq x y z
N MET A 1 6.82 19.31 4.13
CA MET A 1 5.99 19.74 2.98
C MET A 1 4.97 18.64 2.72
N PRO A 2 3.65 18.89 2.84
CA PRO A 2 2.65 17.84 2.67
C PRO A 2 2.64 17.35 1.22
N SER A 3 2.86 16.05 1.00
CA SER A 3 2.72 15.43 -0.31
C SER A 3 1.25 15.43 -0.73
N ARG A 4 0.95 15.91 -1.94
CA ARG A 4 -0.41 15.96 -2.46
C ARG A 4 -0.82 14.54 -2.88
N SER A 5 -1.82 13.98 -2.20
CA SER A 5 -2.39 12.67 -2.54
C SER A 5 -2.96 12.71 -3.95
N ARG A 6 -2.60 11.76 -4.82
CA ARG A 6 -3.15 11.65 -6.19
C ARG A 6 -4.62 11.22 -6.18
N LEU A 7 -5.01 10.45 -5.17
CA LEU A 7 -6.37 9.97 -4.96
C LEU A 7 -6.74 10.16 -3.49
N ARG A 8 -7.98 10.60 -3.23
CA ARG A 8 -8.57 10.66 -1.90
C ARG A 8 -9.86 9.88 -1.90
N VAL A 9 -9.92 8.89 -1.02
CA VAL A 9 -11.10 8.06 -0.78
C VAL A 9 -11.34 7.99 0.72
N ASN A 10 -12.56 7.64 1.11
CA ASN A 10 -13.01 7.65 2.50
C ASN A 10 -13.11 6.26 3.13
N GLY A 11 -12.68 5.20 2.43
CA GLY A 11 -12.77 3.82 2.91
C GLY A 11 -11.52 3.00 2.60
N LEU A 12 -11.13 2.15 3.55
CA LEU A 12 -9.96 1.27 3.44
C LEU A 12 -10.07 0.31 2.25
N SER A 13 -11.26 -0.22 1.97
CA SER A 13 -11.52 -1.09 0.83
C SER A 13 -11.26 -0.39 -0.51
N MET A 14 -11.63 0.89 -0.64
CA MET A 14 -11.34 1.67 -1.85
C MET A 14 -9.85 1.95 -2.00
N VAL A 15 -9.14 2.24 -0.90
CA VAL A 15 -7.68 2.42 -0.93
C VAL A 15 -7.00 1.13 -1.38
N ARG A 16 -7.40 -0.03 -0.82
CA ARG A 16 -6.91 -1.35 -1.22
C ARG A 16 -7.16 -1.64 -2.70
N GLN A 17 -8.38 -1.43 -3.18
CA GLN A 17 -8.71 -1.60 -4.61
C GLN A 17 -7.88 -0.69 -5.51
N SER A 18 -7.60 0.54 -5.07
CA SER A 18 -6.77 1.49 -5.81
C SER A 18 -5.30 1.05 -5.88
N ALA A 19 -4.79 0.44 -4.80
CA ALA A 19 -3.45 -0.13 -4.77
C ALA A 19 -3.35 -1.38 -5.68
N LEU A 20 -4.38 -2.24 -5.68
CA LEU A 20 -4.47 -3.39 -6.58
C LEU A 20 -4.60 -2.99 -8.06
N ALA A 21 -5.22 -1.83 -8.33
CA ALA A 21 -5.45 -1.30 -9.69
C ALA A 21 -4.28 -0.51 -10.28
N ASP A 22 -3.08 -0.61 -9.72
CA ASP A 22 -1.88 0.09 -10.18
C ASP A 22 -1.97 1.64 -10.21
N ILE A 23 -2.78 2.26 -9.33
CA ILE A 23 -2.97 3.73 -9.27
C ILE A 23 -1.86 4.48 -8.49
N GLY A 24 -1.35 3.91 -7.39
CA GLY A 24 -0.38 4.56 -6.49
C GLY A 24 0.00 3.77 -5.23
N ILE A 25 1.04 4.23 -4.53
CA ILE A 25 1.42 3.70 -3.20
C ILE A 25 0.37 4.13 -2.17
N ALA A 26 0.01 3.22 -1.27
CA ALA A 26 -0.95 3.48 -0.20
C ALA A 26 -0.43 3.00 1.16
N GLN A 27 -0.81 3.73 2.21
CA GLN A 27 -0.64 3.27 3.58
C GLN A 27 -1.91 2.56 4.02
N LEU A 28 -1.79 1.30 4.41
CA LEU A 28 -2.92 0.47 4.83
C LEU A 28 -2.53 -0.30 6.10
N PRO A 29 -3.48 -0.59 6.98
CA PRO A 29 -3.21 -1.46 8.11
C PRO A 29 -2.95 -2.89 7.63
N ALA A 30 -2.00 -3.58 8.25
CA ALA A 30 -1.53 -4.91 7.83
C ALA A 30 -2.67 -5.92 7.65
N PHE A 31 -3.65 -5.93 8.58
CA PHE A 31 -4.79 -6.84 8.53
C PHE A 31 -5.66 -6.68 7.27
N ALA A 32 -5.66 -5.51 6.63
CA ALA A 32 -6.49 -5.25 5.46
C ALA A 32 -5.85 -5.72 4.15
N VAL A 33 -4.56 -6.04 4.19
CA VAL A 33 -3.73 -6.36 3.01
C VAL A 33 -2.92 -7.64 3.16
N ALA A 34 -3.00 -8.31 4.31
CA ALA A 34 -2.27 -9.55 4.60
C ALA A 34 -2.46 -10.60 3.49
N ASP A 35 -3.70 -10.88 3.11
CA ASP A 35 -4.01 -11.84 2.04
C ASP A 35 -3.40 -11.42 0.68
N ASP A 36 -3.38 -10.12 0.36
CA ASP A 36 -2.82 -9.65 -0.92
C ASP A 36 -1.29 -9.69 -0.92
N LEU A 37 -0.66 -9.45 0.24
CA LEU A 37 0.77 -9.59 0.43
C LEU A 37 1.19 -11.06 0.32
N GLU A 38 0.45 -11.97 0.95
CA GLU A 38 0.70 -13.42 0.86
C GLU A 38 0.53 -13.95 -0.57
N ARG A 39 -0.47 -13.45 -1.31
CA ARG A 39 -0.68 -13.80 -2.73
C ARG A 39 0.34 -13.14 -3.66
N GLY A 40 1.15 -12.20 -3.15
CA GLY A 40 2.08 -11.39 -3.92
C GLY A 40 1.41 -10.41 -4.87
N ASP A 41 0.14 -10.08 -4.64
CA ASP A 41 -0.59 -9.07 -5.41
C ASP A 41 -0.24 -7.65 -4.95
N LEU A 42 0.18 -7.50 -3.69
CA LEU A 42 0.80 -6.29 -3.16
C LEU A 42 2.21 -6.60 -2.67
N VAL A 43 3.04 -5.56 -2.56
CA VAL A 43 4.41 -5.66 -2.03
C VAL A 43 4.58 -4.63 -0.93
N SER A 44 5.09 -5.02 0.23
CA SER A 44 5.43 -4.07 1.30
C SER A 44 6.58 -3.17 0.87
N LEU A 45 6.47 -1.87 1.13
CA LEU A 45 7.56 -0.92 1.03
C LEU A 45 7.93 -0.41 2.40
N LEU A 46 9.16 0.09 2.48
CA LEU A 46 9.60 0.89 3.62
C LEU A 46 9.41 0.14 4.94
N ASP A 47 9.63 -1.17 4.96
CA ASP A 47 9.60 -1.99 6.18
C ASP A 47 10.54 -1.41 7.27
N SER A 48 11.63 -0.76 6.84
CA SER A 48 12.58 -0.06 7.71
C SER A 48 12.05 1.25 8.33
N HIS A 49 10.92 1.77 7.85
CA HIS A 49 10.29 3.00 8.34
C HIS A 49 8.90 2.73 8.93
N ALA A 50 8.54 1.46 9.18
CA ALA A 50 7.32 1.10 9.88
C ALA A 50 7.34 1.77 11.27
N THR A 51 6.55 2.83 11.43
CA THR A 51 6.42 3.54 12.71
C THR A 51 5.59 2.66 13.63
N GLU A 52 6.12 2.37 14.82
CA GLU A 52 5.57 1.45 15.84
C GLU A 52 4.16 1.83 16.36
N VAL A 53 3.56 2.90 15.84
CA VAL A 53 2.20 3.33 16.19
C VAL A 53 1.20 2.64 15.26
N GLY A 54 0.91 1.38 15.57
CA GLY A 54 -0.24 0.63 15.05
C GLY A 54 -0.10 0.16 13.60
N GLU A 55 0.65 -0.94 13.38
CA GLU A 55 0.59 -1.90 12.25
C GLU A 55 0.23 -1.32 10.86
N SER A 56 0.68 -0.11 10.56
CA SER A 56 0.40 0.56 9.30
C SER A 56 1.51 0.18 8.34
N THR A 57 1.25 -0.83 7.53
CA THR A 57 2.18 -1.30 6.50
C THR A 57 2.05 -0.38 5.28
N TRP A 58 3.17 0.13 4.80
CA TRP A 58 3.18 0.86 3.55
C TRP A 58 3.20 -0.18 2.43
N CYS A 59 2.16 -0.23 1.60
CA CYS A 59 2.10 -1.19 0.49
C CYS A 59 2.27 -0.47 -0.85
N THR A 60 3.17 -1.00 -1.67
CA THR A 60 3.22 -0.70 -3.11
C THR A 60 2.15 -1.47 -3.86
N LEU A 61 1.83 -0.81 -4.95
CA LEU A 61 1.23 -1.28 -6.18
C LEU A 61 1.60 -2.68 -6.66
N ALA A 62 0.60 -3.28 -7.31
CA ALA A 62 0.65 -4.56 -7.97
C ALA A 62 1.84 -4.73 -8.93
N ARG A 63 2.31 -5.97 -9.04
CA ARG A 63 3.51 -6.47 -9.76
C ARG A 63 3.77 -5.92 -11.18
N GLY A 64 2.86 -5.18 -11.81
CA GLY A 64 2.98 -4.73 -13.20
C GLY A 64 4.12 -3.74 -13.45
N CYS A 65 4.44 -2.85 -12.50
CA CYS A 65 5.33 -1.72 -12.77
C CYS A 65 6.60 -1.64 -11.90
N TRP A 66 6.73 -2.42 -10.82
CA TRP A 66 7.88 -2.27 -9.92
C TRP A 66 9.07 -3.12 -10.39
N ARG A 67 10.05 -2.46 -11.04
CA ARG A 67 11.38 -3.02 -11.31
C ARG A 67 12.35 -2.58 -10.20
N PRO A 68 12.91 -3.51 -9.39
CA PRO A 68 14.04 -3.19 -8.54
C PRO A 68 15.28 -2.96 -9.42
N TRP A 69 16.02 -1.89 -9.13
CA TRP A 69 17.36 -1.65 -9.68
C TRP A 69 18.36 -2.62 -9.07
#